data_AF-A0A7V8A7X6-F1
#
_entry.id   AF-A0A7V8A7X6-F1
#
_cell.length_a   1.000
_cell.length_b   1.000
_cell.length_c   1.000
_cell.angle_alpha   90.00
_cell.angle_beta   90.00
_cell.angle_gamma   90.00
#
_symmetry.space_group_name_H-M   'P 1'
#
loop_
_entity.id
_entity.type
_entity.pdbx_description
1 polymer ?
#
loop_
_entity_poly.entity_id
_entity_poly.type
_entity_poly.pdbx_seq_one_letter_code
_entity_poly.pdbx_strand_id
1 'polypeptide(L)'
;MFTGDAIDLNMLPIQTCWPNEPAPLITWPLVVTKGPSSAKVDNYNLGIYRMQQLGKNQLIMRWLHHRGGAQQFVRYKAQNTAPFPVAIVLGADPGTILAAVTPVPDTLSEYQFAGLLRGNKMELVPCKTIPIEVPAFAEIVIEGHVSLTEVADEGPYGDHTGYYNSVDKFPVFTASAITMRKEPIYHSTYTGRPPDEPSVLGEALNEVFIPLLQAQFPEIIDFWLPPEGCSYRIAVISMKKA
;
A
#
# COMPACT_ATOMS: atom_id res chain seq x y z
N MET A 1 -6.36 -18.37 13.65
CA MET A 1 -7.29 -17.29 13.28
C MET A 1 -7.76 -16.65 14.57
N PHE A 2 -7.75 -15.33 14.62
CA PHE A 2 -8.17 -14.53 15.77
C PHE A 2 -9.38 -13.68 15.34
N THR A 3 -10.43 -13.66 16.17
CA THR A 3 -11.68 -12.92 15.95
C THR A 3 -12.25 -12.41 17.26
N GLY A 4 -13.12 -11.40 17.20
CA GLY A 4 -13.74 -10.81 18.40
C GLY A 4 -12.67 -10.33 19.38
N ASP A 5 -12.84 -10.66 20.66
CA ASP A 5 -11.92 -10.23 21.73
C ASP A 5 -10.51 -10.84 21.64
N ALA A 6 -10.31 -11.88 20.82
CA ALA A 6 -9.00 -12.49 20.59
C ALA A 6 -8.13 -11.69 19.60
N ILE A 7 -8.67 -10.65 18.96
CA ILE A 7 -7.91 -9.77 18.08
C ILE A 7 -7.01 -8.88 18.92
N ASP A 8 -5.70 -9.03 18.76
CA ASP A 8 -4.71 -8.16 19.40
C ASP A 8 -3.53 -7.89 18.46
N LEU A 9 -3.51 -6.70 17.84
CA LEU A 9 -2.44 -6.23 16.95
C LEU A 9 -1.08 -6.18 17.65
N ASN A 10 -1.04 -6.09 19.00
CA ASN A 10 0.22 -6.11 19.76
C ASN A 10 0.93 -7.47 19.71
N MET A 11 0.27 -8.52 19.19
CA MET A 11 0.90 -9.81 18.94
C MET A 11 1.82 -9.77 17.70
N LEU A 12 1.65 -8.78 16.83
CA LEU A 12 2.51 -8.56 15.67
C LEU A 12 3.67 -7.65 16.09
N PRO A 13 4.90 -7.89 15.59
CA PRO A 13 6.05 -7.05 15.90
C PRO A 13 6.03 -5.77 15.06
N ILE A 14 4.95 -4.98 15.17
CA ILE A 14 4.82 -3.68 14.49
C ILE A 14 5.89 -2.75 15.06
N GLN A 15 6.71 -2.18 14.17
CA GLN A 15 7.86 -1.39 14.59
C GLN A 15 7.54 0.10 14.69
N THR A 16 8.30 0.79 15.54
CA THR A 16 8.45 2.24 15.50
C THR A 16 9.73 2.55 14.73
N CYS A 17 9.67 3.44 13.74
CA CYS A 17 10.79 3.65 12.81
C CYS A 17 11.77 4.70 13.33
N TRP A 18 11.25 5.78 13.91
CA TRP A 18 12.05 6.91 14.39
C TRP A 18 11.67 7.31 15.82
N PRO A 19 12.58 7.97 16.57
CA PRO A 19 12.23 8.55 17.86
C PRO A 19 11.05 9.52 17.75
N ASN A 20 10.30 9.72 18.83
CA ASN A 20 9.18 10.68 18.92
C ASN A 20 7.99 10.42 17.97
N GLU A 21 7.94 9.29 17.27
CA GLU A 21 6.73 8.86 16.58
C GLU A 21 5.66 8.43 17.60
N PRO A 22 4.38 8.71 17.34
CA PRO A 22 3.33 8.57 18.35
C PRO A 22 2.98 7.10 18.65
N ALA A 23 3.27 6.18 17.73
CA ALA A 23 2.87 4.79 17.82
C ALA A 23 3.67 3.90 16.84
N PRO A 24 3.58 2.56 16.96
CA PRO A 24 4.02 1.63 15.92
C PRO A 24 3.28 1.84 14.59
N LEU A 25 3.97 1.55 13.49
CA LEU A 25 3.51 1.79 12.13
C LEU A 25 3.66 0.54 11.26
N ILE A 26 2.57 0.11 10.61
CA ILE A 26 2.62 -0.92 9.56
C ILE A 26 3.05 -0.24 8.25
N THR A 27 4.16 -0.70 7.66
CA THR A 27 4.83 -0.03 6.53
C THR A 27 4.83 -0.81 5.21
N TRP A 28 4.63 -2.13 5.23
CA TRP A 28 4.38 -2.95 4.04
C TRP A 28 2.94 -3.52 3.94
N PRO A 29 1.87 -2.77 4.27
CA PRO A 29 0.51 -3.27 4.08
C PRO A 29 0.15 -3.23 2.60
N LEU A 30 -0.10 -4.39 1.98
CA LEU A 30 -0.87 -4.44 0.74
C LEU A 30 -2.35 -4.32 1.11
N VAL A 31 -2.88 -3.09 1.03
CA VAL A 31 -4.27 -2.80 1.32
C VAL A 31 -5.11 -3.14 0.10
N VAL A 32 -5.96 -4.16 0.25
CA VAL A 32 -6.85 -4.67 -0.78
C VAL A 32 -8.24 -4.09 -0.57
N THR A 33 -8.73 -3.37 -1.59
CA THR A 33 -10.07 -2.79 -1.61
C THR A 33 -10.81 -3.20 -2.89
N LYS A 34 -12.13 -3.15 -2.85
CA LYS A 34 -13.00 -3.32 -4.01
C LYS A 34 -14.12 -2.30 -3.95
N GLY A 35 -14.32 -1.56 -5.04
CA GLY A 35 -15.33 -0.52 -5.08
C GLY A 35 -16.77 -1.08 -5.13
N PRO A 36 -17.78 -0.21 -5.06
CA PRO A 36 -19.17 -0.65 -4.87
C PRO A 36 -19.88 -1.11 -6.16
N SER A 37 -19.31 -0.88 -7.34
CA SER A 37 -19.94 -1.20 -8.63
C SER A 37 -19.21 -2.29 -9.41
N SER A 38 -19.79 -2.72 -10.52
CA SER A 38 -19.16 -3.64 -11.48
C SER A 38 -18.22 -2.95 -12.47
N ALA A 39 -18.06 -1.63 -12.38
CA ALA A 39 -17.15 -0.89 -13.25
C ALA A 39 -15.69 -1.29 -12.99
N LYS A 40 -14.84 -1.23 -14.04
CA LYS A 40 -13.43 -1.65 -13.94
C LYS A 40 -12.65 -0.90 -12.84
N VAL A 41 -12.96 0.38 -12.62
CA VAL A 41 -12.38 1.23 -11.57
C VAL A 41 -12.72 0.78 -10.14
N ASP A 42 -13.75 -0.05 -10.00
CA ASP A 42 -14.21 -0.64 -8.74
C ASP A 42 -13.79 -2.11 -8.61
N ASN A 43 -12.96 -2.63 -9.53
CA ASN A 43 -12.32 -3.92 -9.36
C ASN A 43 -11.26 -3.86 -8.24
N TYR A 44 -10.61 -4.99 -7.91
CA TYR A 44 -9.59 -5.03 -6.87
C TYR A 44 -8.48 -4.00 -7.09
N ASN A 45 -8.26 -3.15 -6.10
CA ASN A 45 -7.10 -2.28 -5.99
C ASN A 45 -6.18 -2.80 -4.87
N LEU A 46 -4.87 -2.75 -5.12
CA LEU A 46 -3.84 -2.98 -4.12
C LEU A 46 -3.01 -1.71 -3.99
N GLY A 47 -2.88 -1.20 -2.77
CA GLY A 47 -2.02 -0.06 -2.51
C GLY A 47 -1.32 -0.15 -1.17
N ILE A 48 -0.18 0.53 -1.09
CA ILE A 48 0.61 0.63 0.12
C ILE A 48 0.28 1.93 0.81
N TYR A 49 -0.47 1.82 1.90
CA TYR A 49 -0.89 2.94 2.73
C TYR A 49 -0.43 2.67 4.14
N ARG A 50 0.55 3.42 4.65
CA ARG A 50 1.07 3.21 6.01
C ARG A 50 -0.06 3.26 7.03
N MET A 51 0.00 2.43 8.07
CA MET A 51 -1.08 2.32 9.05
C MET A 51 -0.57 2.47 10.47
N GLN A 52 -0.92 3.59 11.11
CA GLN A 52 -0.61 3.85 12.52
C GLN A 52 -1.49 2.99 13.41
N GLN A 53 -0.89 2.30 14.38
CA GLN A 53 -1.64 1.55 15.38
C GLN A 53 -2.28 2.47 16.42
N LEU A 54 -3.59 2.34 16.62
CA LEU A 54 -4.34 3.08 17.65
C LEU A 54 -4.64 2.25 18.90
N GLY A 55 -4.70 0.93 18.76
CA GLY A 55 -5.03 0.04 19.85
C GLY A 55 -4.92 -1.43 19.46
N LYS A 56 -5.66 -2.29 20.15
CA LYS A 56 -5.64 -3.74 19.95
C LYS A 56 -6.22 -4.19 18.61
N ASN A 57 -7.15 -3.43 18.03
CA ASN A 57 -7.83 -3.81 16.79
C ASN A 57 -8.06 -2.64 15.83
N GLN A 58 -7.50 -1.46 16.13
CA GLN A 58 -7.71 -0.26 15.34
C GLN A 58 -6.39 0.26 14.74
N LEU A 59 -6.48 0.67 13.48
CA LEU A 59 -5.41 1.26 12.70
C LEU A 59 -5.92 2.53 12.01
N ILE A 60 -5.02 3.45 11.65
CA ILE A 60 -5.35 4.57 10.76
C ILE A 60 -5.07 4.18 9.31
N MET A 61 -6.01 4.44 8.40
CA MET A 61 -5.86 4.22 6.96
C MET A 61 -5.31 5.47 6.25
N ARG A 62 -3.98 5.62 6.17
CA ARG A 62 -3.34 6.81 5.58
C ARG A 62 -3.22 6.76 4.04
N TRP A 63 -4.35 6.72 3.37
CA TRP A 63 -4.43 6.83 1.91
C TRP A 63 -4.60 8.29 1.45
N LEU A 64 -3.79 8.74 0.49
CA LEU A 64 -3.98 10.07 -0.09
C LEU A 64 -5.17 10.06 -1.05
N HIS A 65 -5.90 11.18 -1.14
CA HIS A 65 -7.17 11.32 -1.88
C HIS A 65 -7.18 10.76 -3.31
N HIS A 66 -6.05 10.82 -4.02
CA HIS A 66 -5.93 10.37 -5.41
C HIS A 66 -5.63 8.86 -5.55
N ARG A 67 -5.41 8.12 -4.46
CA ARG A 67 -5.09 6.69 -4.50
C ARG A 67 -6.35 5.85 -4.76
N GLY A 68 -6.19 4.72 -5.45
CA GLY A 68 -7.29 3.85 -5.87
C GLY A 68 -8.24 3.48 -4.71
N GLY A 69 -7.69 3.01 -3.59
CA GLY A 69 -8.48 2.67 -2.40
C GLY A 69 -9.28 3.86 -1.84
N ALA A 70 -8.68 5.06 -1.80
CA ALA A 70 -9.36 6.27 -1.32
C ALA A 70 -10.51 6.67 -2.24
N GLN A 71 -10.31 6.59 -3.57
CA GLN A 71 -11.37 6.87 -4.54
C GLN A 71 -12.51 5.85 -4.46
N GLN A 72 -12.18 4.56 -4.30
CA GLN A 72 -13.18 3.49 -4.10
C GLN A 72 -13.98 3.72 -2.82
N PHE A 73 -13.32 4.12 -1.73
CA PHE A 73 -13.98 4.48 -0.48
C PHE A 73 -14.93 5.67 -0.63
N VAL A 74 -14.53 6.74 -1.33
CA VAL A 74 -15.39 7.89 -1.59
C VAL A 74 -16.65 7.46 -2.36
N ARG A 75 -16.50 6.66 -3.43
CA ARG A 75 -17.64 6.13 -4.18
C ARG A 75 -18.52 5.24 -3.30
N TYR A 76 -17.91 4.34 -2.53
CA TYR A 76 -18.64 3.45 -1.63
C TYR A 76 -19.44 4.23 -0.58
N LYS A 77 -18.84 5.25 0.05
CA LYS A 77 -19.47 6.12 1.05
C LYS A 77 -20.66 6.91 0.49
N ALA A 78 -20.67 7.24 -0.81
CA ALA A 78 -21.76 7.99 -1.43
C ALA A 78 -23.06 7.19 -1.56
N GLN A 79 -23.00 5.85 -1.48
CA GLN A 79 -24.14 4.96 -1.72
C GLN A 79 -24.35 3.91 -0.63
N ASN A 80 -23.52 3.88 0.42
CA ASN A 80 -23.62 2.92 1.52
C ASN A 80 -23.51 3.62 2.87
N THR A 81 -24.13 3.03 3.88
CA THR A 81 -24.04 3.45 5.29
C THR A 81 -23.19 2.51 6.14
N ALA A 82 -23.05 1.24 5.71
CA ALA A 82 -22.19 0.28 6.39
C ALA A 82 -20.71 0.63 6.18
N PRO A 83 -19.81 0.30 7.13
CA PRO A 83 -18.37 0.47 6.97
C PRO A 83 -17.81 -0.20 5.70
N PHE A 84 -16.73 0.35 5.14
CA PHE A 84 -16.14 -0.11 3.88
C PHE A 84 -15.22 -1.33 4.10
N PRO A 85 -15.49 -2.50 3.48
CA PRO A 85 -14.67 -3.70 3.70
C PRO A 85 -13.27 -3.57 3.10
N VAL A 86 -12.25 -3.91 3.89
CA VAL A 86 -10.83 -3.82 3.49
C VAL A 86 -10.03 -4.98 4.07
N ALA A 87 -9.11 -5.53 3.29
CA ALA A 87 -8.10 -6.47 3.78
C ALA A 87 -6.71 -5.84 3.76
N ILE A 88 -5.89 -6.15 4.76
CA ILE A 88 -4.47 -5.78 4.84
C ILE A 88 -3.67 -7.07 4.72
N VAL A 89 -2.87 -7.18 3.67
CA VAL A 89 -2.05 -8.36 3.38
C VAL A 89 -0.59 -8.02 3.67
N LEU A 90 0.06 -8.85 4.50
CA LEU A 90 1.47 -8.74 4.86
C LEU A 90 2.21 -10.00 4.42
N GLY A 91 3.38 -9.83 3.80
CA GLY A 91 4.20 -10.94 3.31
C GLY A 91 3.53 -11.70 2.16
N ALA A 92 3.05 -11.00 1.13
CA ALA A 92 2.66 -11.62 -0.13
C ALA A 92 3.90 -12.03 -0.95
N ASP A 93 3.70 -12.73 -2.07
CA ASP A 93 4.81 -13.05 -2.96
C ASP A 93 5.40 -11.78 -3.61
N PRO A 94 6.70 -11.77 -3.96
CA PRO A 94 7.37 -10.58 -4.48
C PRO A 94 6.71 -9.99 -5.73
N GLY A 95 6.15 -10.83 -6.61
CA GLY A 95 5.48 -10.37 -7.82
C GLY A 95 4.24 -9.53 -7.52
N THR A 96 3.46 -9.92 -6.50
CA THR A 96 2.31 -9.14 -6.04
C THR A 96 2.73 -7.84 -5.37
N ILE A 97 3.79 -7.88 -4.56
CA ILE A 97 4.33 -6.68 -3.90
C ILE A 97 4.80 -5.66 -4.96
N LEU A 98 5.57 -6.12 -5.96
CA LEU A 98 6.04 -5.28 -7.07
C LEU A 98 4.89 -4.74 -7.92
N ALA A 99 3.86 -5.55 -8.16
CA ALA A 99 2.69 -5.08 -8.89
C ALA A 99 1.93 -3.96 -8.16
N ALA A 100 1.86 -4.00 -6.83
CA ALA A 100 1.18 -2.98 -6.02
C ALA A 100 1.92 -1.63 -5.96
N VAL A 101 3.22 -1.60 -6.25
CA VAL A 101 4.01 -0.36 -6.33
C VAL A 101 4.12 0.17 -7.75
N THR A 102 3.90 -0.68 -8.76
CA THR A 102 4.02 -0.30 -10.16
C THR A 102 2.81 0.56 -10.54
N PRO A 103 3.02 1.71 -11.21
CA PRO A 103 1.91 2.55 -11.66
C PRO A 103 1.19 1.86 -12.83
N VAL A 104 0.09 1.20 -12.51
CA VAL A 104 -0.84 0.61 -13.49
C VAL A 104 -2.03 1.53 -13.70
N PRO A 105 -2.68 1.51 -14.89
CA PRO A 105 -3.92 2.25 -15.08
C PRO A 105 -5.02 1.79 -14.12
N ASP A 106 -5.84 2.71 -13.60
CA ASP A 106 -6.95 2.40 -12.66
C ASP A 106 -8.01 1.42 -13.22
N THR A 107 -7.95 1.11 -14.52
CA THR A 107 -8.84 0.14 -15.17
C THR A 107 -8.29 -1.28 -15.19
N LEU A 108 -7.06 -1.48 -14.72
CA LEU A 108 -6.36 -2.77 -14.61
C LEU A 108 -6.04 -3.04 -13.14
N SER A 109 -6.50 -4.16 -12.62
CA SER A 109 -6.20 -4.54 -11.23
C SER A 109 -4.73 -4.92 -11.10
N GLU A 110 -4.09 -4.55 -9.98
CA GLU A 110 -2.71 -4.93 -9.66
C GLU A 110 -2.57 -6.46 -9.57
N TYR A 111 -3.62 -7.23 -9.24
CA TYR A 111 -3.58 -8.70 -9.33
C TYR A 111 -3.41 -9.21 -10.76
N GLN A 112 -4.04 -8.54 -11.74
CA GLN A 112 -3.89 -8.91 -13.14
C GLN A 112 -2.47 -8.59 -13.62
N PHE A 113 -1.92 -7.45 -13.19
CA PHE A 113 -0.54 -7.08 -13.48
C PHE A 113 0.48 -8.01 -12.82
N ALA A 114 0.27 -8.39 -11.55
CA ALA A 114 1.07 -9.40 -10.86
C ALA A 114 1.09 -10.73 -11.62
N GLY A 115 -0.05 -11.14 -12.17
CA GLY A 115 -0.14 -12.35 -13.00
C GLY A 115 0.68 -12.26 -14.29
N LEU A 116 0.78 -11.08 -14.90
CA LEU A 116 1.65 -10.83 -16.07
C LEU A 116 3.12 -10.93 -15.68
N LEU A 117 3.53 -10.30 -14.58
CA LEU A 117 4.91 -10.36 -14.07
C LEU A 117 5.34 -11.79 -13.73
N ARG A 118 4.43 -12.58 -13.14
CA ARG A 118 4.69 -13.98 -12.74
C ARG A 118 4.55 -14.98 -13.89
N GLY A 119 3.97 -14.59 -15.02
CA GLY A 119 3.61 -15.48 -16.13
C GLY A 119 2.49 -16.48 -15.81
N ASN A 120 1.81 -16.36 -14.67
CA ASN A 120 0.73 -17.25 -14.21
C ASN A 120 -0.31 -16.46 -13.41
N LYS A 121 -1.57 -16.90 -13.44
CA LYS A 121 -2.65 -16.25 -12.67
C LYS A 121 -2.36 -16.26 -11.16
N MET A 122 -2.79 -15.20 -10.48
CA MET A 122 -2.76 -15.13 -9.03
C MET A 122 -3.70 -16.15 -8.40
N GLU A 123 -3.20 -16.88 -7.41
CA GLU A 123 -4.03 -17.73 -6.55
C GLU A 123 -4.58 -16.87 -5.43
N LEU A 124 -5.89 -16.66 -5.45
CA LEU A 124 -6.61 -15.88 -4.46
C LEU A 124 -7.50 -16.79 -3.61
N VAL A 125 -7.71 -16.39 -2.36
CA VAL A 125 -8.63 -17.06 -1.43
C VAL A 125 -9.58 -16.03 -0.82
N PRO A 126 -10.83 -16.39 -0.54
CA PRO A 126 -11.76 -15.49 0.12
C PRO A 126 -11.33 -15.24 1.57
N CYS A 127 -11.44 -13.97 1.98
CA CYS A 127 -11.42 -13.56 3.37
C CYS A 127 -12.53 -14.25 4.19
N LYS A 128 -12.37 -14.31 5.51
CA LYS A 128 -13.27 -15.02 6.42
C LYS A 128 -14.47 -14.20 6.87
N THR A 129 -14.33 -12.88 6.95
CA THR A 129 -15.28 -11.96 7.58
C THR A 129 -15.75 -10.83 6.66
N ILE A 130 -15.13 -10.69 5.49
CA ILE A 130 -15.41 -9.64 4.51
C ILE A 130 -15.48 -10.20 3.08
N PRO A 131 -16.22 -9.57 2.16
CA PRO A 131 -16.37 -10.03 0.78
C PRO A 131 -15.20 -9.63 -0.13
N ILE A 132 -13.96 -9.91 0.30
CA ILE A 132 -12.71 -9.59 -0.41
C ILE A 132 -11.91 -10.88 -0.60
N GLU A 133 -11.16 -10.98 -1.70
CA GLU A 133 -10.19 -12.04 -1.93
C GLU A 133 -8.76 -11.52 -1.83
N VAL A 134 -7.87 -12.34 -1.26
CA VAL A 134 -6.47 -12.01 -0.95
C VAL A 134 -5.53 -13.10 -1.49
N PRO A 135 -4.22 -12.82 -1.66
CA PRO A 135 -3.27 -13.84 -2.09
C PRO A 135 -3.24 -15.05 -1.15
N ALA A 136 -3.35 -16.25 -1.71
CA ALA A 136 -3.42 -17.52 -0.96
C ALA A 136 -2.18 -17.77 -0.08
N PHE A 137 -1.03 -17.23 -0.48
CA PHE A 137 0.27 -17.46 0.14
C PHE A 137 0.76 -16.30 1.01
N ALA A 138 -0.13 -15.37 1.37
CA ALA A 138 0.20 -14.31 2.32
C ALA A 138 0.62 -14.88 3.68
N GLU A 139 1.60 -14.26 4.33
CA GLU A 139 2.04 -14.63 5.67
C GLU A 139 0.98 -14.28 6.73
N ILE A 140 0.44 -13.05 6.67
CA ILE A 140 -0.57 -12.53 7.60
C ILE A 140 -1.62 -11.72 6.81
N VAL A 141 -2.89 -11.91 7.14
CA VAL A 141 -4.01 -11.12 6.61
C VAL A 141 -4.83 -10.57 7.78
N ILE A 142 -5.01 -9.25 7.80
CA ILE A 142 -5.88 -8.55 8.74
C ILE A 142 -7.11 -8.09 7.96
N GLU A 143 -8.26 -8.65 8.30
CA GLU A 143 -9.53 -8.30 7.68
C GLU A 143 -10.27 -7.29 8.55
N GLY A 144 -11.05 -6.40 7.94
CA GLY A 144 -11.80 -5.43 8.70
C GLY A 144 -12.56 -4.44 7.83
N HIS A 145 -12.91 -3.32 8.46
CA HIS A 145 -13.67 -2.28 7.79
C HIS A 145 -13.13 -0.90 8.13
N VAL A 146 -13.10 -0.03 7.12
CA VAL A 146 -12.82 1.40 7.27
C VAL A 146 -14.12 2.13 7.59
N SER A 147 -14.11 2.92 8.67
CA SER A 147 -15.26 3.72 9.08
C SER A 147 -15.57 4.80 8.05
N LEU A 148 -16.86 5.03 7.80
CA LEU A 148 -17.30 6.10 6.89
C LEU A 148 -17.22 7.49 7.55
N THR A 149 -17.15 7.56 8.87
CA THR A 149 -17.28 8.81 9.64
C THR A 149 -16.19 9.00 10.69
N GLU A 150 -15.68 7.92 11.27
CA GLU A 150 -14.64 7.97 12.28
C GLU A 150 -13.29 8.26 11.64
N VAL A 151 -12.61 9.27 12.17
CA VAL A 151 -11.28 9.69 11.77
C VAL A 151 -10.41 9.88 13.01
N ALA A 152 -9.10 9.68 12.86
CA ALA A 152 -8.12 9.89 13.91
C ALA A 152 -6.94 10.72 13.40
N ASP A 153 -6.24 11.36 14.34
CA ASP A 153 -5.03 12.14 14.05
C ASP A 153 -3.85 11.18 13.80
N GLU A 154 -3.27 11.26 12.61
CA GLU A 154 -2.12 10.46 12.16
C GLU A 154 -0.82 11.26 12.28
N GLY A 155 0.23 10.61 12.78
CA GLY A 155 1.56 11.19 12.90
C GLY A 155 1.76 12.10 14.12
N PRO A 156 2.88 12.84 14.16
CA PRO A 156 3.87 12.98 13.09
C PRO A 156 4.72 11.71 12.88
N TYR A 157 5.12 11.43 11.64
CA TYR A 157 6.08 10.35 11.30
C TYR A 157 7.18 10.87 10.38
N GLY A 158 8.36 10.25 10.46
CA GLY A 158 9.38 10.43 9.43
C GLY A 158 8.88 9.94 8.07
N ASP A 159 9.28 10.60 6.98
CA ASP A 159 9.01 10.16 5.61
C ASP A 159 10.23 10.25 4.70
N HIS A 160 10.04 9.91 3.42
CA HIS A 160 11.06 9.82 2.38
C HIS A 160 11.80 11.13 2.11
N THR A 161 11.35 12.25 2.69
CA THR A 161 12.05 13.52 2.61
C THR A 161 13.16 13.66 3.67
N GLY A 162 13.19 12.77 4.66
CA GLY A 162 14.08 12.85 5.83
C GLY A 162 13.58 13.77 6.93
N TYR A 163 12.30 14.17 6.90
CA TYR A 163 11.67 15.06 7.89
C TYR A 163 10.39 14.43 8.45
N TYR A 164 9.90 14.97 9.57
CA TYR A 164 8.58 14.66 10.08
C TYR A 164 7.51 15.41 9.30
N ASN A 165 6.44 14.70 8.91
CA ASN A 165 5.23 15.33 8.41
C ASN A 165 4.40 15.95 9.56
N SER A 166 3.49 16.85 9.18
CA SER A 166 2.47 17.36 10.09
C SER A 166 1.43 16.29 10.42
N VAL A 167 0.80 16.45 11.58
CA VAL A 167 -0.39 15.68 11.97
C VAL A 167 -1.54 16.00 11.02
N ASP A 168 -2.28 14.98 10.57
CA ASP A 168 -3.48 15.13 9.73
C ASP A 168 -4.51 14.03 10.03
N LYS A 169 -5.78 14.23 9.64
CA LYS A 169 -6.89 13.33 9.96
C LYS A 169 -7.14 12.31 8.87
N PHE A 170 -7.18 11.03 9.23
CA PHE A 170 -7.48 9.93 8.31
C PHE A 170 -8.51 8.95 8.87
N PRO A 171 -9.23 8.20 8.01
CA PRO A 171 -10.23 7.23 8.45
C PRO A 171 -9.66 6.12 9.33
N VAL A 172 -10.46 5.66 10.29
CA VAL A 172 -10.10 4.54 11.17
C VAL A 172 -10.52 3.22 10.53
N PHE A 173 -9.59 2.26 10.51
CA PHE A 173 -9.83 0.86 10.19
C PHE A 173 -10.00 0.06 11.48
N THR A 174 -11.03 -0.78 11.54
CA THR A 174 -11.25 -1.72 12.64
C THR A 174 -11.17 -3.16 12.14
N ALA A 175 -10.26 -3.94 12.72
CA ALA A 175 -10.06 -5.34 12.40
C ALA A 175 -11.23 -6.22 12.88
N SER A 176 -11.72 -7.10 12.02
CA SER A 176 -12.72 -8.14 12.31
C SER A 176 -12.11 -9.55 12.38
N ALA A 177 -10.95 -9.78 11.76
CA ALA A 177 -10.20 -11.02 11.90
C ALA A 177 -8.70 -10.82 11.62
N ILE A 178 -7.88 -11.67 12.23
CA ILE A 178 -6.48 -11.86 11.84
C ILE A 178 -6.28 -13.34 11.48
N THR A 179 -5.86 -13.60 10.26
CA THR A 179 -5.43 -14.93 9.80
C THR A 179 -3.95 -14.90 9.47
N MET A 180 -3.26 -16.01 9.65
CA MET A 180 -1.81 -16.11 9.46
C MET A 180 -1.42 -17.55 9.20
N ARG A 181 -0.24 -17.74 8.60
CA ARG A 181 0.41 -19.05 8.50
C ARG A 181 0.80 -19.57 9.89
N LYS A 182 1.20 -20.85 9.96
CA LYS A 182 1.56 -21.50 11.24
C LYS A 182 2.79 -20.84 11.90
N GLU A 183 3.76 -20.44 11.09
CA GLU A 183 4.99 -19.77 11.52
C GLU A 183 5.15 -18.52 10.65
N PRO A 184 4.37 -17.46 10.91
CA PRO A 184 4.26 -16.34 9.98
C PRO A 184 5.48 -15.44 10.06
N ILE A 185 5.89 -14.90 8.91
CA ILE A 185 6.90 -13.84 8.82
C ILE A 185 6.20 -12.48 8.72
N TYR A 186 6.56 -11.56 9.62
CA TYR A 186 6.08 -10.17 9.55
C TYR A 186 6.99 -9.34 8.62
N HIS A 187 6.52 -9.07 7.41
CA HIS A 187 7.24 -8.22 6.45
C HIS A 187 7.02 -6.74 6.73
N SER A 188 8.10 -5.99 6.92
CA SER A 188 8.08 -4.57 7.33
C SER A 188 9.28 -3.82 6.78
N THR A 189 9.18 -2.49 6.75
CA THR A 189 10.24 -1.57 6.32
C THR A 189 10.16 -0.22 7.05
N TYR A 190 11.05 0.70 6.72
CA TYR A 190 10.99 2.08 7.16
C TYR A 190 11.18 3.02 5.97
N THR A 191 10.79 4.27 6.16
CA THR A 191 11.13 5.36 5.25
C THR A 191 11.79 6.49 6.05
N GLY A 192 12.72 7.21 5.43
CA GLY A 192 13.42 8.29 6.09
C GLY A 192 14.26 9.10 5.13
N ARG A 193 15.39 9.63 5.62
CA ARG A 193 16.34 10.33 4.74
C ARG A 193 16.93 9.31 3.75
N PRO A 194 16.79 9.53 2.44
CA PRO A 194 17.26 8.55 1.45
C PRO A 194 18.79 8.45 1.42
N PRO A 195 19.35 7.30 0.99
CA PRO A 195 18.64 6.15 0.44
C PRO A 195 17.96 5.28 1.52
N ASP A 196 16.74 4.86 1.22
CA ASP A 196 15.89 3.94 1.99
C ASP A 196 15.30 2.88 1.03
N GLU A 197 14.65 1.82 1.54
CA GLU A 197 14.12 0.77 0.66
C GLU A 197 13.13 1.30 -0.39
N PRO A 198 12.16 2.19 -0.06
CA PRO A 198 11.27 2.77 -1.06
C PRO A 198 11.98 3.55 -2.17
N SER A 199 13.07 4.28 -1.86
CA SER A 199 13.81 5.03 -2.89
C SER A 199 14.63 4.11 -3.81
N VAL A 200 15.19 3.01 -3.30
CA VAL A 200 15.83 1.98 -4.15
C VAL A 200 14.81 1.28 -5.04
N LEU A 201 13.61 1.00 -4.50
CA LEU A 201 12.51 0.44 -5.29
C LEU A 201 12.05 1.40 -6.40
N GLY A 202 11.91 2.70 -6.07
CA GLY A 202 11.59 3.75 -7.03
C GLY A 202 12.65 3.89 -8.12
N GLU A 203 13.93 3.81 -7.76
CA GLU A 203 15.04 3.80 -8.71
C GLU A 203 14.95 2.63 -9.69
N ALA A 204 14.71 1.40 -9.21
CA ALA A 204 14.54 0.24 -10.07
C ALA A 204 13.32 0.37 -11.01
N LEU A 205 12.24 1.03 -10.58
CA LEU A 205 11.06 1.28 -11.40
C LEU A 205 11.28 2.39 -12.45
N ASN A 206 12.27 3.26 -12.30
CA ASN A 206 12.58 4.29 -13.30
C ASN A 206 12.96 3.69 -14.66
N GLU A 207 13.62 2.53 -14.66
CA GLU A 207 13.98 1.78 -15.87
C GLU A 207 12.77 1.49 -16.77
N VAL A 208 11.57 1.32 -16.19
CA VAL A 208 10.33 1.09 -16.93
C VAL A 208 9.90 2.34 -17.73
N PHE A 209 10.28 3.53 -17.27
CA PHE A 209 9.92 4.79 -17.91
C PHE A 209 10.88 5.24 -19.00
N ILE A 210 12.12 4.75 -19.01
CA ILE A 210 13.14 5.14 -20.00
C ILE A 210 12.64 4.90 -21.44
N PRO A 211 12.11 3.72 -21.81
CA PRO A 211 11.60 3.49 -23.17
C PRO A 211 10.43 4.39 -23.54
N LEU A 212 9.57 4.75 -22.56
CA LEU A 212 8.44 5.65 -22.79
C LEU A 212 8.92 7.08 -23.09
N LEU A 213 9.93 7.56 -22.37
CA LEU A 213 10.55 8.86 -22.63
C LEU A 213 11.25 8.88 -23.99
N GLN A 214 12.00 7.83 -24.33
CA GLN A 214 12.69 7.70 -25.62
C GLN A 214 11.74 7.66 -26.82
N ALA A 215 10.55 7.08 -26.66
CA ALA A 215 9.53 7.08 -27.71
C ALA A 215 9.04 8.49 -28.05
N GLN A 216 9.01 9.40 -27.07
CA GLN A 216 8.59 10.80 -27.25
C GLN A 216 9.76 11.73 -27.60
N PHE A 217 10.96 11.45 -27.07
CA PHE A 217 12.18 12.23 -27.21
C PHE A 217 13.35 11.31 -27.56
N PRO A 218 13.54 10.96 -28.86
CA PRO A 218 14.57 10.00 -29.29
C PRO A 218 16.01 10.43 -29.01
N GLU A 219 16.24 11.71 -28.69
CA GLU A 219 17.55 12.24 -28.28
C GLU A 219 17.95 11.84 -26.86
N ILE A 220 17.02 11.38 -26.01
CA ILE A 220 17.30 10.92 -24.66
C ILE A 220 18.04 9.57 -24.73
N ILE A 221 19.25 9.54 -24.18
CA ILE A 221 20.06 8.32 -24.03
C ILE A 221 19.69 7.62 -22.73
N ASP A 222 19.56 8.38 -21.64
CA ASP A 222 19.34 7.85 -20.30
C ASP A 222 18.58 8.86 -19.42
N PHE A 223 17.86 8.36 -18.43
CA PHE A 223 17.07 9.12 -17.47
C PHE A 223 17.16 8.49 -16.09
N TRP A 224 17.62 9.26 -15.11
CA TRP A 224 17.81 8.79 -13.75
C TRP A 224 17.24 9.79 -12.74
N LEU A 225 16.47 9.27 -11.76
CA LEU A 225 16.03 10.02 -10.59
C LEU A 225 16.81 9.48 -9.37
N PRO A 226 17.82 10.22 -8.87
CA PRO A 226 18.65 9.75 -7.76
C PRO A 226 17.83 9.52 -6.49
N PRO A 227 18.03 8.40 -5.76
CA PRO A 227 17.42 8.17 -4.45
C PRO A 227 17.60 9.35 -3.50
N GLU A 228 18.80 9.93 -3.43
CA GLU A 228 19.17 11.06 -2.56
C GLU A 228 18.36 12.34 -2.88
N GLY A 229 17.85 12.45 -4.10
CA GLY A 229 16.94 13.51 -4.55
C GLY A 229 15.50 13.31 -4.09
N CYS A 230 15.28 12.55 -3.02
CA CYS A 230 13.95 12.13 -2.54
C CYS A 230 13.16 11.42 -3.66
N SER A 231 13.83 10.55 -4.42
CA SER A 231 13.30 9.73 -5.53
C SER A 231 12.75 10.47 -6.76
N TYR A 232 12.36 11.76 -6.66
CA TYR A 232 11.70 12.46 -7.78
C TYR A 232 11.98 13.96 -7.88
N ARG A 233 12.72 14.57 -6.93
CA ARG A 233 12.93 16.04 -6.94
C ARG A 233 14.06 16.49 -7.85
N ILE A 234 14.96 15.57 -8.23
CA ILE A 234 16.08 15.82 -9.14
C ILE A 234 16.01 14.75 -10.23
N ALA A 235 16.20 15.18 -11.48
CA ALA A 235 16.35 14.30 -12.62
C ALA A 235 17.68 14.58 -13.32
N VAL A 236 18.40 13.53 -13.67
CA VAL A 236 19.60 13.57 -14.52
C VAL A 236 19.23 12.95 -15.85
N ILE A 237 19.40 13.72 -16.93
CA ILE A 237 19.05 13.27 -18.28
C ILE A 237 20.31 13.32 -19.14
N SER A 238 20.68 12.19 -19.71
CA SER A 238 21.73 12.10 -20.73
C SER A 238 21.08 12.20 -22.09
N MET A 239 21.59 13.09 -22.95
CA MET A 239 21.00 13.33 -24.28
C MET A 239 22.08 13.45 -25.35
N LYS A 240 21.75 13.00 -26.56
CA LYS A 240 22.54 13.29 -27.75
C LYS A 240 22.19 14.68 -28.26
N LYS A 241 23.03 15.66 -27.93
CA LYS A 241 22.90 17.04 -28.43
C LYS A 241 22.95 17.04 -29.97
N ALA A 242 21.99 17.72 -30.58
CA ALA A 242 21.92 17.95 -32.03
C ALA A 242 23.10 18.79 -32.54
#